data_AF-A0A2V7NT27-F1
#
_entry.id   AF-A0A2V7NT27-F1
#
_cell.length_a   1.000
_cell.length_b   1.000
_cell.length_c   1.000
_cell.angle_alpha   90.00
_cell.angle_beta   90.00
_cell.angle_gamma   90.00
#
_symmetry.space_group_name_H-M   'P 1'
#
loop_
_entity.id
_entity.type
_entity.pdbx_description
1 polymer ?
#
loop_
_entity_poly.entity_id
_entity_poly.type
_entity_poly.pdbx_seq_one_letter_code
_entity_poly.pdbx_strand_id
1 'polypeptide(L)'
;MRNLPAVLIAAHAALIAFACHEITAPKRTVPSAVARATSATPLDAMSLAELEVLAQMEDSLIGAVQDDTGDVAAMAELAHLYMLHGAYDEAVGPLARALEIAPERDDLRSELRLAFQLGKLDERQVDLAEKARQFLDLVRMTGHGC
;
A
#
# COMPACT_ATOMS: atom_id res chain seq x y z
N MET A 1 37.13 16.91 -38.41
CA MET A 1 36.54 18.25 -38.22
C MET A 1 35.10 18.09 -37.74
N ARG A 2 34.85 18.33 -36.45
CA ARG A 2 33.53 18.63 -35.87
C ARG A 2 33.80 19.11 -34.44
N ASN A 3 33.98 20.42 -34.33
CA ASN A 3 34.32 21.12 -33.10
C ASN A 3 33.04 21.22 -32.28
N LEU A 4 33.03 20.64 -31.08
CA LEU A 4 31.95 20.88 -30.12
C LEU A 4 32.02 22.35 -29.68
N PRO A 5 30.91 23.11 -29.73
CA PRO A 5 30.94 24.54 -29.48
C PRO A 5 31.22 24.81 -28.00
N ALA A 6 32.17 25.71 -27.72
CA ALA A 6 32.59 26.15 -26.38
C ALA A 6 31.44 26.62 -25.46
N VAL A 7 30.27 26.90 -26.03
CA VAL A 7 29.01 27.22 -25.33
C VAL A 7 28.52 26.07 -24.45
N LEU A 8 28.75 24.81 -24.85
CA LEU A 8 28.27 23.63 -24.14
C LEU A 8 29.09 23.35 -22.86
N ILE A 9 30.38 23.69 -22.85
CA ILE A 9 31.27 23.51 -21.68
C ILE A 9 30.99 24.59 -20.61
N ALA A 10 30.70 25.82 -21.02
CA ALA A 10 30.36 26.91 -20.10
C ALA A 10 29.03 26.68 -19.35
N ALA A 11 28.03 26.09 -20.03
CA ALA A 11 26.74 25.78 -19.42
C ALA A 11 26.83 24.68 -18.35
N HIS A 12 27.70 23.69 -18.53
CA HIS A 12 27.92 22.62 -17.55
C HIS A 12 28.66 23.12 -16.31
N ALA A 13 29.62 24.04 -16.46
CA ALA A 13 30.35 24.62 -15.33
C ALA A 13 29.46 25.48 -14.42
N ALA A 14 28.47 26.18 -14.98
CA ALA A 14 27.52 27.00 -14.21
C ALA A 14 26.53 26.16 -13.39
N LEU A 15 26.06 25.03 -13.92
CA LEU A 15 25.15 24.12 -13.21
C LEU A 15 25.82 23.39 -12.04
N ILE A 16 27.10 23.03 -12.18
CA ILE A 16 27.86 22.40 -11.10
C ILE A 16 28.15 23.40 -9.95
N ALA A 17 28.45 24.66 -10.29
CA ALA A 17 28.66 25.71 -9.27
C ALA A 17 27.39 26.03 -8.47
N PHE A 18 26.21 26.00 -9.11
CA PHE A 18 24.92 26.20 -8.44
C PHE A 18 24.57 25.01 -7.51
N ALA A 19 24.83 23.77 -7.95
CA ALA A 19 24.60 22.57 -7.14
C ALA A 19 25.54 22.46 -5.92
N CYS A 20 26.75 23.03 -5.99
CA CYS A 20 27.68 23.02 -4.84
C CYS A 20 27.42 24.13 -3.80
N HIS A 21 26.69 25.20 -4.16
CA HIS A 21 26.42 26.31 -3.23
C HIS A 21 25.32 25.97 -2.19
N GLU A 22 24.37 25.10 -2.54
CA GLU A 22 23.29 24.65 -1.63
C GLU A 22 23.78 23.70 -0.51
N ILE A 23 24.97 23.09 -0.67
CA ILE A 23 25.52 22.11 0.28
C ILE A 23 26.30 22.79 1.43
N THR A 24 26.57 24.09 1.35
CA THR A 24 27.40 24.82 2.33
C THR A 24 26.62 25.95 3.02
N ALA A 25 25.57 25.61 3.76
CA ALA A 25 24.98 26.50 4.77
C ALA A 25 24.79 25.75 6.10
N PRO A 26 25.06 26.41 7.25
CA PRO A 26 25.48 25.74 8.49
C PRO A 26 24.34 25.09 9.28
N LYS A 27 24.70 24.04 10.03
CA LYS A 27 23.90 23.28 11.00
C LYS A 27 22.88 24.16 11.76
N ARG A 28 21.59 23.98 11.47
CA ARG A 28 20.53 24.27 12.44
C ARG A 28 20.58 23.20 13.52
N THR A 29 21.19 23.53 14.65
CA THR A 29 20.97 22.81 15.91
C THR A 29 19.53 23.06 16.34
N VAL A 30 18.61 22.19 15.93
CA VAL A 30 17.33 22.01 16.62
C VAL A 30 17.62 21.27 17.93
N PRO A 31 17.06 21.69 19.08
CA PRO A 31 17.18 20.92 20.30
C PRO A 31 16.62 19.52 20.04
N SER A 32 17.38 18.51 20.44
CA SER A 32 16.91 17.13 20.58
C SER A 32 15.81 17.09 21.64
N ALA A 33 14.60 17.43 21.23
CA ALA A 33 13.40 16.91 21.85
C ALA A 33 13.09 15.64 21.07
N VAL A 34 13.44 14.50 21.67
CA VAL A 34 12.85 13.21 21.36
C VAL A 34 11.35 13.36 21.62
N ALA A 35 10.65 13.92 20.64
CA ALA A 35 9.22 13.72 20.48
C ALA A 35 9.09 12.26 20.07
N ARG A 36 9.03 11.42 21.11
CA ARG A 36 8.41 10.10 21.09
C ARG A 36 7.24 10.19 20.12
N ALA A 37 7.37 9.54 18.96
CA ALA A 37 6.27 9.30 18.04
C ALA A 37 5.30 8.34 18.76
N THR A 38 4.54 8.90 19.70
CA THR A 38 3.35 8.33 20.28
C THR A 38 2.25 9.32 19.98
N SER A 39 1.74 9.20 18.76
CA SER A 39 0.36 9.47 18.41
C SER A 39 0.20 8.73 17.05
N ALA A 40 -0.26 7.48 16.94
CA ALA A 40 -1.40 6.88 17.62
C ALA A 40 -2.35 7.93 18.17
N THR A 41 -2.69 8.92 17.32
CA THR A 41 -4.06 9.39 17.36
C THR A 41 -4.91 8.13 17.26
N PRO A 42 -5.89 7.92 18.14
CA PRO A 42 -6.96 7.02 17.75
C PRO A 42 -7.41 7.46 16.35
N LEU A 43 -7.85 6.55 15.51
CA LEU A 43 -8.76 6.93 14.42
C LEU A 43 -9.97 7.55 15.15
N ASP A 44 -9.91 8.84 15.47
CA ASP A 44 -10.94 9.57 16.19
C ASP A 44 -12.13 9.61 15.24
N ALA A 45 -13.01 8.62 15.42
CA ALA A 45 -14.25 8.35 14.70
C ALA A 45 -14.26 8.82 13.24
N MET A 46 -13.95 7.90 12.31
CA MET A 46 -14.29 8.09 10.90
C MET A 46 -15.71 8.64 10.80
N SER A 47 -15.87 9.73 10.05
CA SER A 47 -17.19 10.29 9.79
C SER A 47 -18.04 9.27 9.05
N LEU A 48 -19.36 9.37 9.20
CA LEU A 48 -20.29 8.51 8.47
C LEU A 48 -20.03 8.55 6.95
N ALA A 49 -19.72 9.75 6.42
CA ALA A 49 -19.41 9.94 5.00
C ALA A 49 -18.13 9.19 4.58
N GLU A 50 -17.10 9.15 5.43
CA GLU A 50 -15.91 8.37 5.11
C GLU A 50 -16.21 6.88 5.13
N LEU A 51 -16.97 6.39 6.11
CA LEU A 51 -17.40 4.98 6.16
C LEU A 51 -18.25 4.58 4.94
N GLU A 52 -19.14 5.46 4.48
CA GLU A 52 -19.93 5.24 3.25
C GLU A 52 -19.04 5.14 2.01
N VAL A 53 -18.02 6.00 1.90
CA VAL A 53 -17.05 5.93 0.79
C VAL A 53 -16.25 4.63 0.84
N LEU A 54 -15.82 4.20 2.03
CA LEU A 54 -15.13 2.91 2.17
C LEU A 54 -16.00 1.74 1.76
N ALA A 55 -17.23 1.68 2.26
CA ALA A 55 -18.17 0.62 1.92
C ALA A 55 -18.44 0.59 0.41
N GLN A 56 -18.65 1.75 -0.21
CA GLN A 56 -18.86 1.82 -1.65
C GLN A 56 -17.64 1.36 -2.46
N MET A 57 -16.43 1.65 -1.97
CA MET A 57 -15.19 1.24 -2.62
C MET A 57 -14.93 -0.26 -2.45
N GLU A 58 -15.20 -0.80 -1.26
CA GLU A 58 -15.20 -2.23 -0.98
C GLU A 58 -16.18 -2.97 -1.90
N ASP A 59 -17.44 -2.51 -1.97
CA ASP A 59 -18.47 -3.11 -2.85
C ASP A 59 -18.03 -3.10 -4.32
N SER A 60 -17.43 -1.99 -4.78
CA SER A 60 -16.94 -1.88 -6.15
C SER A 60 -15.80 -2.86 -6.44
N LEU A 61 -14.88 -3.06 -5.49
CA LEU A 61 -13.75 -3.98 -5.64
C LEU A 61 -14.22 -5.43 -5.56
N ILE A 62 -15.15 -5.74 -4.64
CA ILE A 62 -15.79 -7.06 -4.57
C ILE A 62 -16.51 -7.37 -5.87
N GLY A 63 -17.25 -6.42 -6.45
CA GLY A 63 -17.89 -6.57 -7.75
C GLY A 63 -16.89 -6.86 -8.88
N ALA A 64 -15.76 -6.16 -8.91
CA ALA A 64 -14.69 -6.44 -9.88
C ALA A 64 -14.15 -7.88 -9.75
N VAL A 65 -13.95 -8.37 -8.52
CA VAL A 65 -13.52 -9.76 -8.26
C VAL A 65 -14.63 -10.78 -8.58
N GLN A 66 -15.91 -10.41 -8.44
CA GLN A 66 -17.04 -11.26 -8.87
C GLN A 66 -17.06 -11.42 -10.39
N ASP A 67 -16.87 -10.32 -11.12
CA ASP A 67 -16.85 -10.30 -12.58
C ASP A 67 -15.65 -11.08 -13.14
N ASP A 68 -14.48 -10.95 -12.51
CA ASP A 68 -13.28 -11.73 -12.80
C ASP A 68 -12.61 -12.24 -11.52
N THR A 69 -12.88 -13.49 -11.17
CA THR A 69 -12.25 -14.18 -10.02
C THR A 69 -10.73 -14.40 -10.18
N GLY A 70 -10.16 -14.05 -11.34
CA GLY A 70 -8.74 -14.00 -11.63
C GLY A 70 -8.11 -12.62 -11.49
N ASP A 71 -8.87 -11.57 -11.17
CA ASP A 71 -8.36 -10.19 -11.08
C ASP A 71 -7.50 -9.98 -9.82
N VAL A 72 -6.21 -10.26 -9.98
CA VAL A 72 -5.18 -10.05 -8.96
C VAL A 72 -5.08 -8.59 -8.54
N ALA A 73 -5.34 -7.63 -9.44
CA ALA A 73 -5.23 -6.21 -9.13
C ALA A 73 -6.39 -5.76 -8.23
N ALA A 74 -7.62 -6.15 -8.53
CA ALA A 74 -8.78 -5.87 -7.68
C ALA A 74 -8.63 -6.48 -6.28
N MET A 75 -8.07 -7.70 -6.18
CA MET A 75 -7.76 -8.32 -4.88
C MET A 75 -6.69 -7.54 -4.09
N ALA A 76 -5.63 -7.09 -4.76
CA ALA A 76 -4.58 -6.29 -4.12
C ALA A 76 -5.13 -4.95 -3.60
N GLU A 77 -5.93 -4.25 -4.39
CA GLU A 77 -6.55 -2.98 -3.99
C GLU A 77 -7.53 -3.18 -2.82
N LEU A 78 -8.30 -4.28 -2.82
CA LEU A 78 -9.19 -4.62 -1.70
C LEU A 78 -8.41 -4.88 -0.41
N ALA A 79 -7.31 -5.62 -0.49
CA ALA A 79 -6.44 -5.84 0.65
C ALA A 79 -5.82 -4.53 1.16
N HIS A 80 -5.38 -3.66 0.25
CA HIS A 80 -4.83 -2.37 0.61
C HIS A 80 -5.88 -1.47 1.29
N LEU A 81 -7.14 -1.49 0.82
CA LEU A 81 -8.26 -0.82 1.47
C LEU A 81 -8.43 -1.31 2.92
N TYR A 82 -8.46 -2.63 3.13
CA TYR A 82 -8.54 -3.21 4.47
C TYR A 82 -7.35 -2.82 5.36
N MET A 83 -6.13 -2.87 4.82
CA MET A 83 -4.91 -2.48 5.52
C MET A 83 -4.93 -1.00 5.94
N LEU A 84 -5.42 -0.11 5.08
CA LEU A 84 -5.49 1.33 5.34
C LEU A 84 -6.38 1.66 6.53
N HIS A 85 -7.43 0.87 6.76
CA HIS A 85 -8.40 1.06 7.84
C HIS A 85 -8.21 0.14 9.04
N GLY A 86 -7.09 -0.59 9.08
CA GLY A 86 -6.71 -1.43 10.21
C GLY A 86 -7.41 -2.80 10.25
N ALA A 87 -8.14 -3.17 9.20
CA ALA A 87 -8.76 -4.48 9.02
C ALA A 87 -7.72 -5.49 8.51
N TYR A 88 -6.67 -5.70 9.31
CA TYR A 88 -5.50 -6.49 8.89
C TYR A 88 -5.82 -7.97 8.68
N ASP A 89 -6.80 -8.51 9.43
CA ASP A 89 -7.22 -9.91 9.33
C ASP A 89 -8.02 -10.16 8.05
N GLU A 90 -8.85 -9.19 7.66
CA GLU A 90 -9.65 -9.19 6.44
C GLU A 90 -8.78 -9.09 5.19
N ALA A 91 -7.65 -8.36 5.24
CA ALA A 91 -6.69 -8.25 4.14
C ALA A 91 -6.04 -9.60 3.75
N VAL A 92 -5.97 -10.57 4.65
CA VAL A 92 -5.28 -11.86 4.42
C VAL A 92 -5.96 -12.67 3.33
N GLY A 93 -7.30 -12.69 3.29
CA GLY A 93 -8.09 -13.46 2.32
C GLY A 93 -7.79 -13.10 0.85
N PRO A 94 -8.00 -11.84 0.43
CA PRO A 94 -7.69 -11.39 -0.92
C PRO A 94 -6.21 -11.52 -1.26
N LEU A 95 -5.28 -11.22 -0.34
CA LEU A 95 -3.84 -11.41 -0.58
C LEU A 95 -3.46 -12.87 -0.80
N ALA A 96 -4.03 -13.77 0.01
CA ALA A 96 -3.81 -15.21 -0.15
C ALA A 96 -4.29 -15.68 -1.53
N ARG A 97 -5.49 -15.26 -1.94
CA ARG A 97 -6.04 -15.63 -3.25
C ARG A 97 -5.22 -15.03 -4.42
N ALA A 98 -4.80 -13.78 -4.30
CA ALA A 98 -3.97 -13.13 -5.30
C ALA A 98 -2.61 -13.86 -5.48
N LEU A 99 -2.01 -14.31 -4.38
CA LEU A 99 -0.76 -15.10 -4.39
C LEU A 99 -0.94 -16.55 -4.86
N GLU A 100 -2.14 -17.14 -4.75
CA GLU A 100 -2.44 -18.43 -5.41
C GLU A 100 -2.41 -18.31 -6.93
N ILE A 101 -2.88 -17.18 -7.47
CA ILE A 101 -2.94 -16.92 -8.92
C ILE A 101 -1.57 -16.48 -9.45
N ALA A 102 -0.91 -15.56 -8.74
CA ALA A 102 0.35 -14.94 -9.14
C ALA A 102 1.42 -15.11 -8.04
N PRO A 103 1.97 -16.33 -7.85
CA PRO A 103 2.90 -16.64 -6.77
C PRO A 103 4.25 -15.90 -6.87
N GLU A 104 4.59 -15.35 -8.04
CA GLU A 104 5.81 -14.59 -8.30
C GLU A 104 5.75 -13.12 -7.83
N ARG A 105 4.58 -12.63 -7.38
CA ARG A 105 4.37 -11.25 -6.94
C ARG A 105 4.95 -10.97 -5.55
N ASP A 106 6.21 -10.55 -5.51
CA ASP A 106 6.94 -10.22 -4.27
C ASP A 106 6.37 -9.02 -3.50
N ASP A 107 5.70 -8.10 -4.22
CA ASP A 107 4.95 -6.99 -3.65
C ASP A 107 3.78 -7.49 -2.80
N LEU A 108 2.93 -8.39 -3.34
CA LEU A 108 1.81 -8.97 -2.60
C LEU A 108 2.27 -9.82 -1.41
N ARG A 109 3.39 -10.52 -1.55
CA ARG A 109 4.01 -11.25 -0.43
C ARG A 109 4.49 -10.30 0.66
N SER A 110 4.94 -9.10 0.30
CA SER A 110 5.34 -8.07 1.26
C SER A 110 4.13 -7.47 1.97
N GLU A 111 3.04 -7.22 1.26
CA GLU A 111 1.78 -6.76 1.84
C GLU A 111 1.20 -7.80 2.81
N LEU A 112 1.22 -9.09 2.46
CA LEU A 112 0.75 -10.16 3.35
C LEU A 112 1.56 -10.23 4.66
N ARG A 113 2.89 -10.11 4.57
CA ARG A 113 3.73 -10.03 5.76
C ARG A 113 3.44 -8.80 6.60
N LEU A 114 3.18 -7.66 5.95
CA LEU A 114 2.82 -6.43 6.65
C LEU A 114 1.46 -6.59 7.36
N ALA A 115 0.48 -7.22 6.72
CA ALA A 115 -0.81 -7.55 7.32
C ALA A 115 -0.64 -8.39 8.58
N PHE A 116 0.18 -9.45 8.51
CA PHE A 116 0.48 -10.27 9.69
C PHE A 116 1.15 -9.49 10.81
N GLN A 117 2.12 -8.63 10.48
CA GLN A 117 2.83 -7.82 11.47
C GLN A 117 1.90 -6.81 12.16
N LEU A 118 1.06 -6.11 11.40
CA LEU A 118 0.16 -5.09 11.94
C LEU A 118 -1.02 -5.71 12.69
N GLY A 119 -1.60 -6.80 12.17
CA GLY A 119 -2.65 -7.59 12.81
C GLY A 119 -2.17 -8.44 14.00
N LYS A 120 -0.85 -8.54 14.21
CA LYS A 120 -0.22 -9.44 15.21
C LYS A 120 -0.66 -10.89 15.03
N LEU A 121 -0.82 -11.30 13.78
CA LEU A 121 -1.20 -12.64 13.40
C LEU A 121 0.02 -13.56 13.36
N ASP A 122 -0.15 -14.79 13.82
CA ASP A 122 0.88 -15.82 13.70
C ASP A 122 0.73 -16.54 12.35
N GLU A 123 1.63 -16.23 11.41
CA GLU A 123 1.68 -16.86 10.08
C GLU A 123 1.66 -18.40 10.15
N ARG A 124 2.18 -19.00 11.22
CA ARG A 124 2.18 -20.48 11.39
C ARG A 124 0.81 -21.06 11.71
N GLN A 125 -0.11 -20.24 12.19
CA GLN A 125 -1.46 -20.65 12.59
C GLN A 125 -2.50 -20.27 11.52
N VAL A 126 -2.12 -19.47 10.53
CA VAL A 126 -3.01 -19.05 9.45
C VAL A 126 -2.88 -20.00 8.27
N ASP A 127 -3.96 -20.70 7.94
CA ASP A 127 -4.07 -21.45 6.69
C ASP A 127 -4.48 -20.49 5.56
N LEU A 128 -3.51 -20.12 4.72
CA LEU A 128 -3.72 -19.21 3.59
C LEU A 128 -4.69 -19.78 2.55
N ALA A 129 -4.70 -21.11 2.33
CA ALA A 129 -5.62 -21.74 1.39
C ALA A 129 -7.05 -21.77 1.94
N GLU A 130 -7.22 -21.86 3.27
CA GLU A 130 -8.51 -21.63 3.89
C GLU A 130 -8.96 -20.17 3.76
N LYS A 131 -8.08 -19.20 4.03
CA LYS A 131 -8.39 -17.77 3.90
C LYS A 131 -8.78 -17.37 2.48
N ALA A 132 -8.09 -17.88 1.47
CA ALA A 132 -8.44 -17.67 0.06
C ALA A 132 -9.83 -18.23 -0.28
N ARG A 133 -10.16 -19.44 0.22
CA ARG A 133 -11.50 -20.04 0.03
C ARG A 133 -12.60 -19.24 0.73
N GLN A 134 -12.39 -18.85 1.99
CA GLN A 134 -13.32 -18.02 2.75
C GLN A 134 -13.59 -16.69 2.04
N PHE A 135 -12.54 -16.07 1.48
CA PHE A 135 -12.66 -14.85 0.68
C PHE A 135 -13.53 -15.07 -0.57
N LEU A 136 -13.28 -16.12 -1.36
CA LEU A 136 -14.11 -16.41 -2.54
C LEU A 136 -15.57 -16.75 -2.18
N ASP A 137 -15.79 -17.43 -1.06
CA ASP A 137 -17.14 -17.67 -0.56
C ASP A 137 -17.84 -16.35 -0.20
N LEU A 138 -17.14 -15.40 0.45
CA LEU A 138 -17.66 -14.06 0.73
C LEU A 138 -18.01 -13.32 -0.56
N VAL A 139 -17.07 -13.26 -1.50
CA VAL A 139 -17.26 -12.62 -2.82
C VAL A 139 -18.47 -13.22 -3.54
N ARG A 140 -18.71 -14.52 -3.48
CA ARG A 140 -19.90 -15.12 -4.09
C ARG A 140 -21.20 -14.71 -3.40
N MET A 141 -21.19 -14.54 -2.08
CA MET A 141 -22.39 -14.28 -1.29
C MET A 141 -22.84 -12.82 -1.29
N THR A 142 -21.91 -11.87 -1.42
CA THR A 142 -22.19 -10.43 -1.41
C THR A 142 -22.93 -9.93 -2.67
N GLY A 143 -22.89 -10.67 -3.78
CA GLY A 143 -23.56 -10.31 -5.05
C GLY A 143 -24.99 -10.85 -5.22
N HIS A 144 -25.56 -11.50 -4.20
CA HIS A 144 -26.94 -12.01 -4.25
C HIS A 144 -27.97 -11.12 -3.52
N GLY A 145 -27.57 -9.90 -3.16
CA GLY A 145 -28.45 -8.87 -2.61
C GLY A 145 -28.92 -7.91 -3.70
N CYS A 146 -30.19 -8.07 -4.09
CA CYS A 146 -31.04 -7.19 -4.93
C CYS A 146 -30.98 -7.40 -6.46
#